data_AF-A0A239BDM0-F1
#
_entry.id   AF-A0A239BDM0-F1
#
_cell.length_a   1.000
_cell.length_b   1.000
_cell.length_c   1.000
_cell.angle_alpha   90.00
_cell.angle_beta   90.00
_cell.angle_gamma   90.00
#
_symmetry.space_group_name_H-M   'P 1'
#
loop_
_entity.id
_entity.type
_entity.pdbx_description
1 polymer ?
#
loop_
_entity_poly.entity_id
_entity_poly.type
_entity_poly.pdbx_seq_one_letter_code
_entity_poly.pdbx_strand_id
1 'polypeptide(L)' 'MNPLSGGSTVVATTDRIYPMPAPEDDARFTYGLLADVVKVLERHGYPRPETGGDLVALQSALFGYLYALPGDVPGQ' A
#
# COMPACT_ATOMS: atom_id res chain seq x y z
N MET A 1 28.30 24.73 -20.99
CA MET A 1 27.81 24.60 -19.60
C MET A 1 26.30 24.47 -19.61
N ASN A 2 25.81 23.48 -18.85
CA ASN A 2 24.41 23.12 -18.51
C ASN A 2 23.58 22.26 -19.50
N PRO A 3 22.71 21.35 -18.98
CA PRO A 3 23.16 20.00 -18.60
C PRO A 3 22.25 18.84 -19.10
N LEU A 4 22.73 17.63 -18.81
CA LEU A 4 22.22 16.28 -19.02
C LEU A 4 20.68 16.13 -19.00
N SER A 5 20.11 15.81 -20.17
CA SER A 5 18.75 15.31 -20.33
C SER A 5 18.71 13.83 -19.94
N GLY A 6 18.59 13.55 -18.64
CA GLY A 6 18.29 12.23 -18.11
C GLY A 6 16.82 11.91 -18.36
N GLY A 7 16.54 11.19 -19.45
CA GLY A 7 15.22 10.68 -19.77
C GLY A 7 14.71 9.73 -18.68
N SER A 8 13.80 10.20 -17.84
CA SER A 8 12.93 9.32 -17.05
C SER A 8 11.80 8.82 -17.94
N THR A 9 12.11 7.94 -18.88
CA THR A 9 11.11 7.10 -19.53
C THR A 9 10.84 5.89 -18.63
N VAL A 10 9.98 6.07 -17.63
CA VAL A 10 9.23 4.93 -17.09
C VAL A 10 8.14 4.63 -18.11
N VAL A 11 8.42 3.63 -18.94
CA VAL A 11 7.42 3.01 -19.79
C VAL A 11 6.40 2.32 -18.88
N ALA A 12 5.29 3.00 -18.65
CA ALA A 12 4.13 2.46 -17.95
C ALA A 12 3.52 1.35 -18.81
N THR A 13 3.88 0.10 -18.53
CA THR A 13 3.22 -1.06 -19.12
C THR A 13 2.16 -1.61 -18.16
N THR A 14 0.91 -1.55 -18.62
CA THR A 14 -0.26 -2.36 -18.22
C THR A 14 -1.03 -1.92 -16.97
N ASP A 15 -2.20 -1.31 -17.22
CA ASP A 15 -3.46 -1.24 -16.44
C ASP A 15 -3.41 -1.85 -15.01
N ARG A 16 -2.60 -1.29 -14.12
CA ARG A 16 -2.68 -1.57 -12.70
C ARG A 16 -3.35 -0.40 -12.02
N ILE A 17 -4.51 -0.65 -11.44
CA ILE A 17 -5.25 0.33 -10.63
C ILE A 17 -4.48 0.70 -9.37
N TYR A 18 -3.64 -0.22 -8.86
CA TYR A 18 -2.80 -0.02 -7.69
C TYR A 18 -1.30 -0.05 -8.03
N PRO A 19 -0.49 0.75 -7.33
CA PRO A 19 -0.89 1.69 -6.26
C PRO A 19 -1.58 2.95 -6.80
N MET A 20 -2.56 3.44 -6.04
CA MET A 20 -3.25 4.71 -6.27
C MET A 20 -2.49 5.86 -5.60
N PRO A 21 -2.65 7.12 -6.07
CA PRO A 21 -2.11 8.28 -5.35
C PRO A 21 -2.70 8.34 -3.93
N ALA A 22 -1.83 8.40 -2.92
CA ALA A 22 -2.23 8.55 -1.52
C ALA A 22 -2.88 9.92 -1.29
N PRO A 23 -4.15 10.01 -0.87
CA PRO A 23 -4.70 11.27 -0.40
C PRO A 23 -4.14 11.60 1.00
N GLU A 24 -4.11 12.89 1.36
CA GLU A 24 -3.61 13.36 2.67
C GLU A 24 -4.41 12.79 3.85
N ASP A 25 -5.72 12.58 3.66
CA ASP A 25 -6.61 11.89 4.58
C ASP A 25 -7.54 10.97 3.77
N ASP A 26 -7.45 9.66 3.98
CA ASP A 26 -8.36 8.70 3.33
C ASP A 26 -9.41 8.19 4.31
N ALA A 27 -10.60 8.78 4.27
CA ALA A 27 -11.75 8.34 5.06
C ALA A 27 -12.19 6.89 4.76
N ARG A 28 -11.71 6.25 3.67
CA ARG A 28 -11.98 4.84 3.36
C ARG A 28 -11.03 3.91 4.13
N PHE A 29 -9.85 4.40 4.52
CA PHE A 29 -8.83 3.63 5.22
C PHE A 29 -9.10 3.61 6.73
N THR A 30 -10.13 2.85 7.11
CA THR A 30 -10.65 2.81 8.49
C THR A 30 -10.28 1.52 9.23
N TYR A 31 -10.43 1.53 10.55
CA TYR A 31 -10.38 0.31 11.36
C TYR A 31 -11.43 -0.73 10.92
N GLY A 32 -12.58 -0.28 10.42
CA GLY A 32 -13.62 -1.15 9.87
C GLY A 32 -13.12 -1.95 8.66
N LEU A 33 -12.42 -1.28 7.73
CA LEU A 33 -11.78 -1.95 6.59
C LEU A 33 -10.78 -3.01 7.06
N LEU A 34 -9.93 -2.67 8.04
CA LEU A 34 -8.98 -3.62 8.60
C LEU A 34 -9.67 -4.84 9.23
N ALA A 35 -10.76 -4.63 9.96
CA ALA A 35 -11.55 -5.71 10.54
C ALA A 35 -12.19 -6.61 9.48
N ASP A 36 -12.67 -6.05 8.36
CA ASP A 36 -13.19 -6.87 7.25
C ASP A 36 -12.08 -7.67 6.54
N VAL A 37 -10.89 -7.10 6.37
CA VAL A 37 -9.73 -7.84 5.85
C VAL A 37 -9.35 -8.99 6.77
N VAL A 38 -9.35 -8.77 8.10
CA VAL A 38 -9.13 -9.84 9.08
C VAL A 38 -10.15 -10.97 8.93
N LYS A 39 -11.44 -10.65 8.82
CA LYS A 39 -12.48 -11.68 8.62
C LYS A 39 -12.26 -12.47 7.33
N VAL A 40 -11.81 -11.81 6.25
CA VAL A 40 -11.49 -12.49 4.98
C VAL A 40 -10.34 -13.46 5.20
N LEU A 41 -9.25 -13.03 5.86
CA LEU A 41 -8.12 -13.89 6.18
C LEU A 41 -8.56 -15.11 7.02
N GLU A 42 -9.31 -14.89 8.09
CA GLU A 42 -9.85 -15.97 8.92
C GLU A 42 -10.72 -16.95 8.12
N ARG A 43 -11.59 -16.44 7.24
CA ARG A 43 -12.43 -17.27 6.37
C ARG A 43 -11.62 -18.16 5.42
N HIS A 44 -10.44 -17.72 5.01
CA HIS A 44 -9.53 -18.48 4.17
C HIS A 44 -8.59 -19.40 4.96
N GLY A 45 -8.74 -19.47 6.30
CA GLY A 45 -7.96 -20.35 7.17
C GLY A 45 -6.62 -19.74 7.61
N TYR A 46 -6.40 -18.46 7.37
CA TYR A 46 -5.26 -17.76 7.94
C TYR A 46 -5.50 -17.48 9.43
N PRO A 47 -4.44 -17.49 10.26
CA PRO A 47 -4.57 -17.16 11.66
C PRO A 47 -5.05 -15.70 11.82
N ARG A 48 -5.90 -15.49 12.82
CA ARG A 48 -6.33 -14.15 13.19
C ARG A 48 -5.15 -13.39 13.80
N PRO A 49 -4.92 -12.12 13.42
CA PRO A 49 -3.99 -11.27 14.14
C PRO A 49 -4.47 -11.06 15.59
N GLU A 50 -3.63 -11.43 16.56
CA GLU A 50 -3.99 -11.48 17.99
C GLU A 50 -3.50 -10.24 18.75
N THR A 51 -2.49 -9.55 18.23
CA THR A 51 -1.90 -8.38 18.88
C THR A 51 -2.15 -7.10 18.10
N GLY A 52 -2.04 -5.95 18.80
CA GLY A 52 -2.04 -4.65 18.14
C GLY A 52 -0.90 -4.51 17.12
N GLY A 53 0.23 -5.18 17.34
CA GLY A 53 1.36 -5.19 16.40
C GLY A 53 1.02 -5.88 15.08
N ASP A 54 0.30 -7.01 15.13
CA ASP A 54 -0.14 -7.71 13.92
C ASP A 54 -1.15 -6.87 13.12
N LEU A 55 -2.03 -6.16 13.82
CA LEU A 55 -2.97 -5.24 13.19
C LEU A 55 -2.27 -4.06 12.50
N VAL A 56 -1.23 -3.49 13.14
CA VAL A 56 -0.41 -2.42 12.53
C VAL A 56 0.39 -2.95 11.33
N ALA A 57 0.93 -4.16 11.42
CA ALA A 57 1.65 -4.78 10.31
C ALA A 57 0.71 -5.04 9.11
N LEU A 58 -0.50 -5.56 9.38
CA LEU A 58 -1.52 -5.76 8.35
C LEU A 58 -1.98 -4.44 7.73
N GLN A 59 -2.22 -3.42 8.57
CA GLN A 59 -2.55 -2.07 8.10
C GLN A 59 -1.43 -1.49 7.22
N SER A 60 -0.17 -1.62 7.64
CA SER A 60 0.97 -1.11 6.86
C SER A 60 1.14 -1.84 5.53
N ALA A 61 0.93 -3.16 5.51
CA ALA A 61 0.96 -3.96 4.28
C ALA A 61 -0.18 -3.57 3.32
N LEU A 62 -1.39 -3.35 3.85
CA LEU A 62 -2.52 -2.89 3.06
C LEU A 62 -2.28 -1.48 2.51
N PHE A 63 -1.78 -0.56 3.33
CA PHE A 63 -1.40 0.79 2.89
C PHE A 63 -0.35 0.73 1.78
N GLY A 64 0.70 -0.09 1.96
CA GLY A 64 1.73 -0.29 0.96
C GLY A 64 1.18 -0.82 -0.35
N TYR A 65 0.27 -1.81 -0.30
CA TYR A 65 -0.38 -2.32 -1.50
C TYR A 65 -1.26 -1.27 -2.21
N LEU A 66 -2.02 -0.48 -1.43
CA LEU A 66 -2.94 0.51 -1.97
C LEU A 66 -2.24 1.75 -2.54
N TYR A 67 -1.12 2.18 -1.94
CA TYR A 67 -0.56 3.51 -2.19
C TYR A 67 0.93 3.55 -2.49
N ALA A 68 1.71 2.52 -2.15
CA ALA A 68 3.16 2.55 -2.33
C ALA A 68 3.58 1.68 -3.53
N LEU A 69 4.36 2.26 -4.45
CA LEU A 69 5.06 1.45 -5.45
C LEU A 69 6.17 0.66 -4.75
N PRO A 70 6.45 -0.59 -5.15
CA PRO A 70 7.63 -1.29 -4.68
C PRO A 70 8.88 -0.48 -5.10
N GLY A 71 9.52 0.16 -4.11
CA GLY A 71 10.67 1.07 -4.33
C GLY A 71 10.43 2.53 -3.93
N ASP A 72 9.20 2.92 -3.58
CA ASP A 72 8.91 4.23 -2.98
C ASP A 72 9.31 4.21 -1.50
N VAL A 73 10.61 4.39 -1.27
CA VAL A 73 11.16 4.70 0.05
C VAL A 73 11.17 6.23 0.19
N PRO A 74 10.35 6.84 1.06
CA PRO A 74 10.46 8.27 1.31
C PRO A 74 11.77 8.53 2.08
N GLY A 75 12.75 9.11 1.38
CA GLY A 75 13.99 9.65 1.97
C GLY A 75 15.19 8.70 1.94
N GLN A 76 16.01 8.84 0.89
CA GLN A 76 17.47 8.80 0.99
C GLN A 76 17.99 10.18 0.58
#